data_AF-A0A9D6SP80-F1
#
_entry.id   AF-A0A9D6SP80-F1
#
_cell.length_a   1.000
_cell.length_b   1.000
_cell.length_c   1.000
_cell.angle_alpha   90.00
_cell.angle_beta   90.00
_cell.angle_gamma   90.00
#
_symmetry.space_group_name_H-M   'P 1'
#
loop_
_entity.id
_entity.type
_entity.pdbx_description
1 polymer ?
#
loop_
_entity_poly.entity_id
_entity_poly.type
_entity_poly.pdbx_seq_one_letter_code
_entity_poly.pdbx_strand_id
1 'polypeptide(L)'
;MDFATIISSAVIAVLGSSVVAGLVAALVTLRTSERGIKIENITKERAKWREKVREKALEVHKAAQSGKKDRLLELYLEFSLILNPIDGEDHAILTVLETISTNPSSEEKLKEFVVRLALLLKHDWERAKLEAEPVWWRACRKASRVSYAEWQRSRAS
;
A
#
# COMPACT_ATOMS: atom_id res chain seq x y z
N MET A 1 -35.32 53.16 -13.44
CA MET A 1 -34.26 52.63 -12.57
C MET A 1 -33.13 53.64 -12.60
N ASP A 2 -32.78 54.20 -11.46
CA ASP A 2 -31.69 55.18 -11.33
C ASP A 2 -30.33 54.47 -11.33
N PHE A 3 -29.29 55.17 -11.77
CA PHE A 3 -27.93 54.63 -11.88
C PHE A 3 -27.40 54.11 -10.51
N ALA A 4 -27.84 54.71 -9.40
CA ALA A 4 -27.45 54.31 -8.05
C ALA A 4 -28.00 52.93 -7.65
N THR A 5 -29.24 52.57 -8.01
CA THR A 5 -29.78 51.22 -7.71
C THR A 5 -29.10 50.13 -8.54
N ILE A 6 -28.68 50.45 -9.77
CA ILE A 6 -27.91 49.52 -10.61
C ILE A 6 -26.53 49.25 -9.99
N ILE A 7 -25.83 50.28 -9.52
CA ILE A 7 -24.52 50.11 -8.86
C ILE A 7 -24.68 49.34 -7.54
N SER A 8 -25.67 49.68 -6.71
CA SER A 8 -25.87 49.03 -5.41
C SER A 8 -26.15 47.53 -5.56
N SER A 9 -26.97 47.14 -6.54
CA SER A 9 -27.28 45.73 -6.80
C SER A 9 -26.08 44.96 -7.37
N ALA A 10 -25.29 45.58 -8.23
CA ALA A 10 -24.05 45.00 -8.74
C ALA A 10 -23.01 44.76 -7.63
N VAL A 11 -22.83 45.73 -6.72
CA VAL A 11 -21.92 45.59 -5.56
C VAL A 11 -22.35 44.45 -4.64
N ILE A 12 -23.64 44.34 -4.33
CA ILE A 12 -24.17 43.24 -3.50
C ILE A 12 -23.95 41.88 -4.18
N ALA A 13 -24.15 41.79 -5.50
CA ALA A 13 -23.93 40.55 -6.26
C ALA A 13 -22.44 40.14 -6.27
N VAL A 14 -21.51 41.09 -6.43
CA VAL A 14 -20.06 40.84 -6.39
C VAL A 14 -19.62 40.44 -4.97
N LEU A 15 -20.09 41.13 -3.94
CA LEU A 15 -19.75 40.82 -2.54
C LEU A 15 -20.32 39.45 -2.13
N GLY A 16 -21.60 39.18 -2.43
CA GLY A 16 -22.22 37.89 -2.16
C GLY A 16 -21.53 36.73 -2.86
N SER A 17 -21.16 36.89 -4.14
CA SER A 17 -20.42 35.86 -4.87
C SER A 17 -18.99 35.64 -4.36
N SER A 18 -18.31 36.70 -3.90
CA SER A 18 -16.97 36.58 -3.31
C SER A 18 -16.94 35.80 -2.00
N VAL A 19 -17.95 35.98 -1.14
CA VAL A 19 -18.08 35.23 0.12
C VAL A 19 -18.32 33.75 -0.16
N VAL A 20 -19.23 33.42 -1.10
CA VAL A 20 -19.49 32.04 -1.50
C VAL A 20 -18.23 31.40 -2.10
N ALA A 21 -17.52 32.10 -2.98
CA ALA A 21 -16.27 31.62 -3.55
C ALA A 21 -15.20 31.36 -2.47
N GLY A 22 -15.08 32.25 -1.48
CA GLY A 22 -14.19 32.09 -0.34
C GLY A 22 -14.52 30.86 0.51
N LEU A 23 -15.80 30.60 0.78
CA LEU A 23 -16.25 29.42 1.53
C LEU A 23 -15.98 28.12 0.76
N VAL A 24 -16.25 28.10 -0.55
CA VAL A 24 -15.94 26.94 -1.41
C VAL A 24 -14.43 26.70 -1.45
N ALA A 25 -13.63 27.74 -1.63
CA ALA A 25 -12.17 27.64 -1.63
C ALA A 25 -11.63 27.11 -0.28
N ALA A 26 -12.15 27.63 0.84
CA ALA A 26 -11.78 27.16 2.18
C ALA A 26 -12.11 25.67 2.37
N LEU A 27 -13.31 25.24 1.97
CA LEU A 27 -13.73 23.84 2.04
C LEU A 27 -12.85 22.93 1.18
N VAL A 28 -12.55 23.35 -0.05
CA VAL A 28 -11.66 22.60 -0.96
C VAL A 28 -10.27 22.49 -0.36
N THR A 29 -9.70 23.58 0.17
CA THR A 29 -8.37 23.60 0.80
C THR A 29 -8.28 22.71 2.02
N LEU A 30 -9.28 22.74 2.91
CA LEU A 30 -9.32 21.86 4.08
C LEU A 30 -9.31 20.39 3.65
N ARG A 31 -10.17 20.03 2.69
CA ARG A 31 -10.29 18.65 2.20
C ARG A 31 -9.01 18.16 1.50
N THR A 32 -8.36 19.01 0.71
CA THR A 32 -7.12 18.64 0.00
C THR A 32 -5.94 18.50 0.96
N SER A 33 -5.83 19.40 1.95
CA SER A 33 -4.77 19.40 2.96
C SER A 33 -4.82 18.16 3.86
N GLU A 34 -5.97 17.88 4.50
CA GLU A 34 -6.12 16.71 5.40
C GLU A 34 -5.83 15.40 4.67
N ARG A 35 -6.33 15.28 3.44
CA ARG A 35 -6.09 14.10 2.61
C ARG A 35 -4.63 13.98 2.21
N GLY A 36 -3.98 15.09 1.86
CA GLY A 36 -2.55 15.14 1.53
C GLY A 36 -1.71 14.60 2.69
N ILE A 37 -1.92 15.13 3.89
CA ILE A 37 -1.21 14.71 5.11
C ILE A 37 -1.42 13.22 5.39
N LYS A 38 -2.68 12.75 5.31
CA LYS A 38 -3.00 11.34 5.55
C LYS A 38 -2.33 10.40 4.53
N ILE A 39 -2.36 10.75 3.24
CA ILE A 39 -1.73 9.96 2.19
C ILE A 39 -0.21 9.95 2.38
N GLU A 40 0.40 11.10 2.69
CA GLU A 40 1.84 11.20 2.90
C GLU A 40 2.32 10.33 4.06
N ASN A 41 1.65 10.42 5.22
CA ASN A 41 2.01 9.63 6.40
C ASN A 41 1.90 8.12 6.12
N ILE A 42 0.80 7.67 5.52
CA ILE A 42 0.61 6.26 5.16
C ILE A 42 1.67 5.82 4.13
N THR A 43 1.99 6.66 3.14
CA THR A 43 2.97 6.34 2.10
C THR A 43 4.38 6.19 2.69
N LYS A 44 4.75 7.05 3.65
CA LYS A 44 6.02 6.97 4.37
C LYS A 44 6.11 5.68 5.19
N GLU A 45 5.09 5.35 5.97
CA GLU A 45 5.08 4.11 6.76
C GLU A 45 5.09 2.86 5.87
N ARG A 46 4.37 2.87 4.74
CA ARG A 46 4.45 1.78 3.75
C ARG A 46 5.81 1.67 3.08
N ALA A 47 6.48 2.78 2.81
CA ALA A 47 7.84 2.75 2.28
C ALA A 47 8.80 2.08 3.27
N LYS A 48 8.71 2.43 4.56
CA LYS A 48 9.47 1.78 5.64
C LYS A 48 9.14 0.29 5.74
N TRP A 49 7.85 -0.06 5.72
CA TRP A 49 7.40 -1.45 5.76
C TRP A 49 7.94 -2.27 4.58
N ARG A 50 7.84 -1.75 3.35
CA ARG A 50 8.39 -2.42 2.14
C ARG A 50 9.89 -2.64 2.26
N GLU A 51 10.61 -1.66 2.80
CA GLU A 51 12.06 -1.79 2.97
C GLU A 51 12.41 -2.85 4.01
N LYS A 52 11.71 -2.88 5.13
CA LYS A 52 11.85 -3.93 6.14
C LYS A 52 11.56 -5.32 5.57
N VAL A 53 10.51 -5.46 4.76
CA VAL A 53 10.19 -6.74 4.08
C VAL A 53 11.35 -7.17 3.16
N ARG A 54 11.94 -6.26 2.38
CA ARG A 54 13.08 -6.58 1.50
C ARG A 54 14.34 -6.94 2.28
N GLU A 55 14.66 -6.18 3.32
CA GLU A 55 15.80 -6.43 4.21
C GLU A 55 15.71 -7.83 4.82
N LYS A 56 14.57 -8.16 5.43
CA LYS A 56 14.35 -9.48 6.04
C LYS A 56 14.30 -10.61 5.03
N ALA A 57 13.79 -10.37 3.82
CA ALA A 57 13.85 -11.37 2.75
C ALA A 57 15.30 -11.73 2.36
N LEU A 58 16.19 -10.73 2.28
CA LEU A 58 17.61 -10.96 2.02
C LEU A 58 18.29 -11.70 3.18
N GLU A 59 17.92 -11.38 4.42
CA GLU A 59 18.42 -12.10 5.59
C GLU A 59 17.97 -13.56 5.62
N VAL A 60 16.71 -13.85 5.25
CA VAL A 60 16.22 -15.24 5.09
C VAL A 60 17.07 -15.99 4.08
N HIS A 61 17.35 -15.38 2.93
CA HIS A 61 18.19 -16.00 1.91
C HIS A 61 19.60 -16.33 2.42
N LYS A 62 20.25 -15.37 3.11
CA LYS A 62 21.58 -15.57 3.71
C LYS A 62 21.57 -16.64 4.80
N ALA A 63 20.55 -16.64 5.66
CA ALA A 63 20.41 -17.60 6.74
C ALA A 63 20.16 -19.02 6.22
N ALA A 64 19.32 -19.16 5.18
CA ALA A 64 19.07 -20.43 4.50
C ALA A 64 20.35 -20.98 3.84
N GLN A 65 21.08 -20.16 3.09
CA GLN A 65 22.38 -20.55 2.50
C GLN A 65 23.42 -20.96 3.54
N SER A 66 23.42 -20.29 4.70
CA SER A 66 24.35 -20.59 5.80
C SER A 66 23.88 -21.74 6.71
N GLY A 67 22.69 -22.31 6.47
CA GLY A 67 22.10 -23.35 7.33
C GLY A 67 21.78 -22.92 8.76
N LYS A 68 21.65 -21.60 9.02
CA LYS A 68 21.45 -21.04 10.37
C LYS A 68 19.99 -21.12 10.80
N LYS A 69 19.58 -22.28 11.32
CA LYS A 69 18.19 -22.56 11.73
C LYS A 69 17.65 -21.58 12.78
N ASP A 70 18.43 -21.27 13.81
CA ASP A 70 18.01 -20.33 14.87
C ASP A 70 17.68 -18.94 14.29
N ARG A 71 18.52 -18.46 13.36
CA ARG A 71 18.25 -17.19 12.67
C ARG A 71 17.00 -17.25 11.79
N LEU A 72 16.70 -18.39 11.18
CA LEU A 72 15.46 -18.56 10.40
C LEU A 72 14.22 -18.54 11.29
N LEU A 73 14.29 -19.06 12.52
CA LEU A 73 13.20 -18.97 13.51
C LEU A 73 13.00 -17.54 14.01
N GLU A 74 14.08 -16.80 14.27
CA GLU A 74 14.00 -15.37 14.57
C GLU A 74 13.36 -14.59 13.42
N LEU A 75 13.76 -14.87 12.19
CA LEU A 75 13.20 -14.24 11.00
C LEU A 75 11.72 -14.60 10.80
N TYR A 76 11.31 -15.83 11.12
CA TYR A 76 9.90 -16.21 11.15
C TYR A 76 9.10 -15.35 12.12
N LEU A 77 9.61 -15.16 13.35
CA LEU A 77 8.98 -14.28 14.33
C LEU A 77 8.91 -12.84 13.79
N GLU A 78 10.00 -12.32 13.25
CA GLU A 78 10.04 -10.98 12.66
C GLU A 78 9.02 -10.81 11.51
N PHE A 79 8.88 -11.82 10.64
CA PHE A 79 7.89 -11.82 9.55
C PHE A 79 6.46 -11.89 10.07
N SER A 80 6.20 -12.67 11.13
CA SER A 80 4.86 -12.78 11.74
C SER A 80 4.36 -11.46 12.33
N LEU A 81 5.29 -10.57 12.72
CA LEU A 81 4.99 -9.24 13.27
C LEU A 81 4.76 -8.16 12.20
N ILE A 82 5.20 -8.38 10.96
CA ILE A 82 5.08 -7.39 9.86
C ILE A 82 4.07 -7.79 8.80
N LEU A 83 3.71 -9.07 8.70
CA LEU A 83 2.69 -9.59 7.79
C LEU A 83 1.35 -9.74 8.52
N ASN A 84 0.26 -9.84 7.76
CA ASN A 84 -1.06 -10.10 8.33
C ASN A 84 -1.31 -11.62 8.40
N PRO A 85 -1.23 -12.28 9.57
CA PRO A 85 -1.40 -13.73 9.67
C PRO A 85 -2.83 -14.21 9.35
N ILE A 86 -3.81 -13.30 9.26
CA ILE A 86 -5.19 -13.61 8.88
C ILE A 86 -5.35 -13.64 7.35
N ASP A 87 -4.50 -12.92 6.60
CA ASP A 87 -4.52 -12.97 5.14
C ASP A 87 -3.92 -14.29 4.66
N GLY A 88 -4.64 -15.02 3.80
CA GLY A 88 -4.24 -16.37 3.40
C GLY A 88 -2.91 -16.42 2.65
N GLU A 89 -2.59 -15.40 1.84
CA GLU A 89 -1.33 -15.35 1.09
C GLU A 89 -0.15 -14.92 1.98
N ASP A 90 -0.38 -14.05 2.97
CA ASP A 90 0.61 -13.72 4.00
C ASP A 90 0.87 -14.89 4.94
N HIS A 91 -0.17 -15.60 5.37
CA HIS A 91 -0.03 -16.81 6.16
C HIS A 91 0.79 -17.87 5.42
N ALA A 92 0.53 -18.05 4.13
CA ALA A 92 1.30 -18.98 3.30
C ALA A 92 2.78 -18.60 3.16
N ILE A 93 3.14 -17.31 3.22
CA ILE A 93 4.55 -16.88 3.30
C ILE A 93 5.19 -17.40 4.59
N LEU A 94 4.48 -17.29 5.72
CA LEU A 94 4.96 -17.77 7.02
C LEU A 94 5.13 -19.29 7.02
N THR A 95 4.19 -20.05 6.46
CA THR A 95 4.27 -21.51 6.34
C THR A 95 5.47 -21.95 5.49
N VAL A 96 5.74 -21.24 4.38
CA VAL A 96 6.93 -21.52 3.55
C VAL A 96 8.21 -21.23 4.34
N LEU A 97 8.26 -20.13 5.09
CA LEU A 97 9.42 -19.79 5.90
C LEU A 97 9.67 -20.80 7.04
N GLU A 98 8.61 -21.31 7.67
CA GLU A 98 8.69 -22.41 8.63
C GLU A 98 9.20 -23.71 7.99
N THR A 99 8.80 -23.98 6.75
CA THR A 99 9.34 -25.11 5.98
C THR A 99 10.83 -24.93 5.70
N ILE A 100 11.27 -23.71 5.35
CA ILE A 100 12.69 -23.37 5.13
C ILE A 100 13.49 -23.50 6.43
N SER A 101 12.94 -23.12 7.59
CA SER A 101 13.65 -23.27 8.88
C SER A 101 13.91 -24.74 9.23
N THR A 102 12.98 -25.62 8.89
CA THR A 102 13.11 -27.07 9.10
C THR A 102 14.05 -27.71 8.07
N ASN A 103 13.97 -27.27 6.81
CA ASN A 103 14.78 -27.75 5.69
C ASN A 103 15.44 -26.61 4.89
N PRO A 104 16.55 -26.04 5.40
CA PRO A 104 17.18 -24.84 4.79
C PRO A 104 17.75 -25.04 3.39
N SER A 105 18.02 -26.28 2.99
CA SER A 105 18.58 -26.61 1.67
C SER A 105 17.51 -26.72 0.56
N SER A 106 16.23 -26.51 0.88
CA SER A 106 15.17 -26.54 -0.12
C SER A 106 15.18 -25.28 -1.00
N GLU A 107 15.89 -25.34 -2.12
CA GLU A 107 15.93 -24.27 -3.13
C GLU A 107 14.53 -23.97 -3.69
N GLU A 108 13.69 -24.98 -3.85
CA GLU A 108 12.31 -24.83 -4.30
C GLU A 108 11.50 -23.95 -3.34
N LYS A 109 11.57 -24.22 -2.04
CA LYS A 109 10.85 -23.43 -1.03
C LYS A 109 11.38 -22.01 -0.92
N LEU A 110 12.70 -21.83 -1.07
CA LEU A 110 13.30 -20.50 -1.12
C LEU A 110 12.83 -19.70 -2.34
N LYS A 111 12.69 -20.34 -3.52
CA LYS A 111 12.10 -19.72 -4.71
C LYS A 111 10.63 -19.37 -4.50
N GLU A 112 9.84 -20.29 -3.93
CA GLU A 112 8.44 -20.04 -3.58
C GLU A 112 8.30 -18.81 -2.66
N PHE A 113 9.09 -18.75 -1.58
CA PHE A 113 9.12 -17.62 -0.65
C PHE A 113 9.36 -16.29 -1.37
N VAL A 114 10.39 -16.23 -2.23
CA VAL A 114 10.74 -15.02 -3.00
C VAL A 114 9.58 -14.60 -3.90
N VAL A 115 8.92 -15.53 -4.59
CA VAL A 115 7.80 -15.20 -5.47
C VAL A 115 6.60 -14.68 -4.67
N ARG A 116 6.25 -15.32 -3.57
CA ARG A 116 5.13 -14.87 -2.72
C ARG A 116 5.35 -13.45 -2.18
N LEU A 117 6.58 -13.10 -1.81
CA LEU A 117 6.95 -11.73 -1.43
C LEU A 117 6.90 -10.75 -2.60
N ALA A 118 7.32 -11.17 -3.80
CA ALA A 118 7.19 -10.34 -4.99
C ALA A 118 5.71 -10.01 -5.30
N LEU A 119 4.81 -11.00 -5.16
CA LEU A 119 3.37 -10.80 -5.32
C LEU A 119 2.80 -9.87 -4.24
N LEU A 120 3.23 -10.03 -2.98
CA LEU A 120 2.87 -9.12 -1.88
C LEU A 120 3.25 -7.67 -2.20
N LEU A 121 4.51 -7.43 -2.57
CA LEU A 121 5.02 -6.09 -2.85
C LEU A 121 4.41 -5.49 -4.12
N LYS A 122 4.10 -6.31 -5.13
CA LYS A 122 3.38 -5.88 -6.34
C LYS A 122 1.96 -5.42 -6.00
N HIS A 123 1.25 -6.17 -5.17
CA HIS A 123 -0.08 -5.81 -4.71
C HIS A 123 -0.08 -4.52 -3.89
N ASP A 124 0.86 -4.36 -2.95
CA ASP A 124 1.00 -3.10 -2.18
C ASP A 124 1.28 -1.89 -3.10
N TRP A 125 2.12 -2.06 -4.12
CA TRP A 125 2.38 -1.03 -5.12
C TRP A 125 1.12 -0.62 -5.90
N GLU A 126 0.32 -1.59 -6.34
CA GLU A 126 -0.93 -1.32 -7.05
C GLU A 126 -1.95 -0.61 -6.17
N ARG A 127 -2.05 -1.01 -4.90
CA ARG A 127 -2.85 -0.29 -3.89
C ARG A 127 -2.39 1.14 -3.72
N ALA A 128 -1.09 1.37 -3.56
CA ALA A 128 -0.54 2.71 -3.40
C ALA A 128 -0.85 3.62 -4.60
N LYS A 129 -0.77 3.09 -5.83
CA LYS A 129 -1.19 3.83 -7.04
C LYS A 129 -2.67 4.22 -7.00
N LEU A 130 -3.57 3.28 -6.71
CA LEU A 130 -5.01 3.56 -6.60
C LEU A 130 -5.33 4.55 -5.46
N GLU A 131 -4.57 4.48 -4.37
CA GLU A 131 -4.70 5.39 -3.23
C GLU A 131 -4.21 6.82 -3.53
N ALA A 132 -3.33 6.98 -4.52
CA ALA A 132 -2.93 8.29 -5.04
C ALA A 132 -3.90 8.86 -6.09
N GLU A 133 -4.70 8.01 -6.76
CA GLU A 133 -5.68 8.46 -7.75
C GLU A 133 -6.82 9.29 -7.13
N PRO A 134 -7.36 10.29 -7.86
CA PRO A 134 -8.62 10.97 -7.53
C PRO A 134 -9.79 10.05 -7.18
N VAL A 135 -10.67 10.56 -6.30
CA VAL A 135 -11.76 9.75 -5.72
C VAL A 135 -12.69 9.17 -6.78
N TRP A 136 -12.97 9.94 -7.84
CA TRP A 136 -13.83 9.50 -8.94
C TRP A 136 -13.26 8.34 -9.75
N TRP A 137 -11.94 8.19 -9.85
CA TRP A 137 -11.31 7.03 -10.49
C TRP A 137 -11.22 5.80 -9.58
N ARG A 138 -11.17 6.03 -8.26
CA ARG A 138 -11.11 4.95 -7.26
C ARG A 138 -12.42 4.19 -7.09
N ALA A 139 -13.56 4.84 -7.30
CA ALA A 139 -14.88 4.25 -7.07
C ALA A 139 -15.13 2.96 -7.88
N CYS A 140 -14.45 2.78 -9.01
CA CYS A 140 -14.63 1.63 -9.90
C CYS A 140 -13.50 0.59 -9.84
N ARG A 141 -12.51 0.74 -8.95
CA ARG A 141 -11.29 -0.09 -8.95
C ARG A 141 -10.90 -0.56 -7.56
N LYS A 142 -10.59 -1.85 -7.44
CA LYS A 142 -9.98 -2.47 -6.26
C LYS A 142 -8.73 -3.23 -6.71
N ALA A 143 -7.60 -2.98 -6.06
CA ALA A 143 -6.43 -3.83 -6.26
C ALA A 143 -6.76 -5.23 -5.72
N SER A 144 -6.52 -6.25 -6.54
CA SER A 144 -6.61 -7.65 -6.14
C SER A 144 -5.21 -8.23 -6.12
N ARG A 145 -4.88 -8.99 -5.09
CA ARG A 145 -3.62 -9.72 -5.03
C ARG A 145 -3.76 -10.98 -5.89
N VAL A 146 -2.80 -11.20 -6.80
CA VAL A 146 -2.66 -12.47 -7.50
C VAL A 146 -2.15 -13.50 -6.50
N SER A 147 -2.88 -14.60 -6.34
CA SER A 147 -2.46 -15.71 -5.47
C SER A 147 -1.26 -16.44 -6.06
N TYR A 148 -0.47 -17.10 -5.22
CA TYR A 148 0.64 -17.91 -5.71
C TYR A 148 0.18 -19.03 -6.67
N ALA A 149 -0.98 -19.64 -6.41
CA ALA A 149 -1.54 -20.69 -7.26
C ALA A 149 -1.97 -20.16 -8.64
N GLU A 150 -2.55 -18.95 -8.72
CA GLU A 150 -2.82 -18.29 -10.00
C GLU A 150 -1.54 -17.97 -10.76
N TRP A 151 -0.52 -17.46 -10.07
CA TRP A 151 0.77 -17.17 -10.66
C TRP A 151 1.43 -18.43 -11.24
N GLN A 152 1.39 -19.55 -10.51
CA GLN A 152 1.92 -20.83 -11.01
C GLN A 152 1.19 -21.31 -12.27
N ARG A 153 -0.15 -21.21 -12.29
CA ARG A 153 -0.96 -21.56 -13.47
C ARG A 153 -0.60 -20.72 -14.69
N SER A 154 -0.40 -19.40 -14.50
CA SER A 154 -0.04 -18.49 -15.59
C SER A 154 1.34 -18.76 -16.20
N ARG A 155 2.19 -19.54 -15.53
CA ARG A 155 3.53 -19.90 -15.98
C ARG A 155 3.60 -21.27 -16.67
N ALA A 156 2.57 -22.09 -16.47
CA ALA A 156 2.45 -23.44 -17.04
C ALA A 156 1.68 -23.45 -18.38
N SER A 157 0.98 -22.37 -18.69
CA SER A 157 0.32 -22.08 -19.99
C SER A 157 1.27 -21.39 -20.95
#